data_AF-A0A2A5BLE8-F1
#
_entry.id   AF-A0A2A5BLE8-F1
#
_cell.length_a   1.000
_cell.length_b   1.000
_cell.length_c   1.000
_cell.angle_alpha   90.00
_cell.angle_beta   90.00
_cell.angle_gamma   90.00
#
_symmetry.space_group_name_H-M   'P 1'
#
loop_
_entity.id
_entity.type
_entity.pdbx_description
1 polymer ?
#
loop_
_entity_poly.entity_id
_entity_poly.type
_entity_poly.pdbx_seq_one_letter_code
_entity_poly.pdbx_strand_id
1 'polypeptide(L)'
;MSDDLIKDDIFGRQGPRLEVDLVESLSNVDLMQLCEVTREAISVGESFNWLAAPEEKALENYWKGVMLMRERTLFLPKMDGQISGSCQLLRPPPVTKSGLFGAK
;
A
#
# COMPACT_ATOMS: atom_id res chain seq x y z
N MET A 1 -24.36 -2.25 19.51
CA MET A 1 -24.97 -1.43 18.44
C MET A 1 -24.59 0.02 18.67
N SER A 2 -23.32 0.36 18.42
CA SER A 2 -22.79 1.73 18.36
C SER A 2 -21.35 1.59 17.86
N ASP A 3 -21.17 1.54 16.54
CA ASP A 3 -19.85 1.62 15.89
C ASP A 3 -19.92 2.67 14.76
N ASP A 4 -20.58 3.79 15.07
CA ASP A 4 -20.73 4.97 14.21
C ASP A 4 -19.77 6.08 14.69
N LEU A 5 -18.46 5.80 14.77
CA LEU A 5 -17.48 6.83 15.18
C LEU A 5 -16.12 6.69 14.46
N ILE A 6 -16.12 6.54 13.14
CA ILE A 6 -15.01 7.05 12.32
C ILE A 6 -15.51 8.24 11.49
N LYS A 7 -15.61 9.37 12.20
CA LYS A 7 -15.29 10.74 11.77
C LYS A 7 -15.45 11.03 10.26
N ASP A 8 -16.70 11.24 9.86
CA ASP A 8 -17.04 12.44 9.11
C ASP A 8 -16.49 13.66 9.88
N ASP A 9 -15.32 14.17 9.48
CA ASP A 9 -15.00 15.61 9.43
C ASP A 9 -13.53 15.80 9.03
N ILE A 10 -13.24 15.92 7.73
CA ILE A 10 -12.40 16.96 7.14
C ILE A 10 -12.91 17.14 5.70
N PHE A 11 -13.34 18.34 5.31
CA PHE A 11 -13.90 18.74 4.01
C PHE A 11 -15.44 18.70 3.87
N GLY A 12 -16.09 19.68 4.49
CA GLY A 12 -17.33 20.28 3.99
C GLY A 12 -17.17 21.01 2.65
N ARG A 13 -16.57 20.36 1.64
CA ARG A 13 -16.47 20.85 0.26
C ARG A 13 -16.80 19.66 -0.64
N GLN A 14 -17.67 19.84 -1.63
CA GLN A 14 -17.84 18.89 -2.74
C GLN A 14 -16.46 18.64 -3.35
N GLY A 15 -15.81 17.57 -2.92
CA GLY A 15 -14.41 17.27 -3.15
C GLY A 15 -14.25 15.76 -3.36
N PRO A 16 -13.12 15.33 -3.94
CA PRO A 16 -12.91 13.95 -4.28
C PRO A 16 -13.06 13.06 -3.04
N ARG A 17 -13.81 11.96 -3.18
CA ARG A 17 -14.06 11.01 -2.10
C ARG A 17 -12.78 10.23 -1.84
N LEU A 18 -12.10 10.52 -0.75
CA LEU A 18 -10.87 9.84 -0.35
C LEU A 18 -11.19 8.72 0.64
N GLU A 19 -10.82 7.50 0.28
CA GLU A 19 -10.98 6.31 1.11
C GLU A 19 -9.66 5.55 1.18
N VAL A 20 -9.41 4.82 2.27
CA VAL A 20 -8.23 3.96 2.39
C VAL A 20 -8.69 2.60 2.83
N ASP A 21 -8.49 1.61 1.96
CA ASP A 21 -8.83 0.22 2.24
C ASP A 21 -7.61 -0.55 2.73
N LEU A 22 -7.80 -1.35 3.78
CA LEU A 22 -6.85 -2.38 4.17
C LEU A 22 -7.09 -3.62 3.28
N VAL A 23 -6.06 -4.01 2.54
CA VAL A 23 -6.20 -5.08 1.56
C VAL A 23 -5.96 -6.43 2.20
N GLU A 24 -7.02 -7.23 2.29
CA GLU A 24 -6.93 -8.66 2.59
C GLU A 24 -6.96 -9.53 1.32
N SER A 25 -7.54 -9.01 0.24
CA SER A 25 -7.58 -9.67 -1.07
C SER A 25 -7.54 -8.64 -2.20
N LEU A 26 -6.72 -8.89 -3.23
CA LEU A 26 -6.66 -8.07 -4.45
C LEU A 26 -7.56 -8.67 -5.53
N SER A 27 -8.50 -7.87 -6.05
CA SER A 27 -9.19 -8.21 -7.30
C SER A 27 -8.27 -7.98 -8.51
N ASN A 28 -8.59 -8.58 -9.66
CA ASN A 28 -7.79 -8.37 -10.87
C ASN A 28 -7.83 -6.90 -11.34
N VAL A 29 -8.95 -6.21 -11.10
CA VAL A 29 -9.09 -4.78 -11.43
C VAL A 29 -8.20 -3.93 -10.55
N ASP A 30 -8.20 -4.18 -9.23
CA ASP A 30 -7.34 -3.47 -8.28
C ASP A 30 -5.86 -3.73 -8.58
N LEU A 31 -5.51 -4.96 -8.96
CA LEU A 31 -4.15 -5.33 -9.32
C LEU A 31 -3.65 -4.54 -10.53
N MET A 32 -4.45 -4.43 -11.60
CA MET A 32 -4.09 -3.65 -12.78
C MET A 32 -3.93 -2.16 -12.45
N GLN A 33 -4.88 -1.58 -11.70
CA GLN A 33 -4.82 -0.16 -11.28
C GLN A 33 -3.58 0.10 -10.42
N LEU A 34 -3.28 -0.80 -9.48
CA LEU A 34 -2.08 -0.72 -8.66
C LEU A 34 -0.81 -0.81 -9.49
N CYS A 35 -0.80 -1.64 -10.54
CA CYS A 35 0.34 -1.76 -11.43
C CYS A 35 0.61 -0.47 -12.21
N GLU A 36 -0.44 0.16 -12.73
CA GLU A 36 -0.35 1.43 -13.44
C GLU A 36 0.20 2.54 -12.54
N VAL A 37 -0.43 2.74 -11.38
CA VAL A 37 -0.03 3.77 -10.42
C VAL A 37 1.41 3.59 -9.95
N THR A 38 1.84 2.34 -9.76
CA THR A 38 3.22 2.02 -9.37
C THR A 38 4.20 2.38 -10.49
N ARG A 39 3.84 2.13 -11.76
CA ARG A 39 4.66 2.52 -12.91
C ARG A 39 4.79 4.03 -13.02
N GLU A 40 3.69 4.75 -12.82
CA GLU A 40 3.70 6.21 -12.79
C GLU A 40 4.59 6.73 -11.66
N ALA A 41 4.48 6.17 -10.44
CA ALA A 41 5.33 6.54 -9.31
C ALA A 41 6.83 6.31 -9.60
N ILE A 42 7.20 5.18 -10.19
CA ILE A 42 8.59 4.90 -10.61
C ILE A 42 9.05 5.91 -11.68
N SER A 43 8.19 6.24 -12.64
CA SER A 43 8.49 7.19 -13.71
C SER A 43 8.78 8.60 -13.17
N VAL A 44 8.03 9.02 -12.15
CA VAL A 44 8.24 10.30 -11.44
C VAL A 44 9.45 10.23 -10.50
N GLY A 45 10.00 9.03 -10.25
CA GLY A 45 11.10 8.81 -9.31
C GLY A 45 10.66 8.88 -7.85
N GLU A 46 9.34 8.82 -7.61
CA GLU A 46 8.78 8.80 -6.26
C GLU A 46 8.69 7.36 -5.77
N SER A 47 9.64 7.03 -4.90
CA SER A 47 9.50 5.99 -3.87
C SER A 47 9.00 4.63 -4.35
N PHE A 48 9.79 3.97 -5.19
CA PHE A 48 9.88 2.52 -5.27
C PHE A 48 11.37 2.16 -5.33
N ASN A 49 11.81 1.04 -4.73
CA ASN A 49 13.21 0.61 -4.76
C ASN A 49 13.63 0.06 -6.15
N TRP A 50 13.04 0.60 -7.21
CA TRP A 50 13.23 0.21 -8.60
C TRP A 50 13.74 1.40 -9.40
N LEU A 51 14.82 1.16 -10.15
CA LEU A 51 15.44 2.16 -11.01
C LEU A 51 14.70 2.34 -12.35
N ALA A 52 13.91 1.34 -12.75
CA ALA A 52 13.09 1.33 -13.95
C ALA A 52 11.85 0.48 -13.72
N ALA A 53 10.73 0.86 -14.33
CA ALA A 53 9.49 0.09 -14.22
C ALA A 53 9.65 -1.28 -14.90
N PRO A 54 9.49 -2.40 -14.17
CA PRO A 54 9.57 -3.72 -14.76
C PRO A 54 8.31 -4.05 -15.59
N GLU A 55 8.35 -5.15 -16.35
CA GLU A 55 7.21 -5.64 -17.14
C GLU A 55 5.96 -5.87 -16.25
N GLU A 56 4.76 -5.67 -16.80
CA GLU A 56 3.49 -5.87 -16.06
C GLU A 56 3.41 -7.21 -15.34
N LYS A 57 3.76 -8.31 -16.00
CA LYS A 57 3.75 -9.64 -15.37
C LYS A 57 4.67 -9.72 -14.15
N ALA A 58 5.82 -9.06 -14.18
CA ALA A 58 6.74 -9.04 -13.05
C ALA A 58 6.17 -8.21 -11.89
N LEU A 59 5.52 -7.10 -12.21
CA LEU A 59 4.83 -6.23 -11.26
C LEU A 59 3.63 -6.94 -10.59
N GLU A 60 2.81 -7.62 -11.39
CA GLU A 60 1.69 -8.44 -10.90
C GLU A 60 2.18 -9.55 -9.97
N ASN A 61 3.24 -10.26 -10.35
CA ASN A 61 3.84 -11.32 -9.54
C ASN A 61 4.42 -10.75 -8.23
N TYR A 62 4.99 -9.55 -8.28
CA TYR A 62 5.46 -8.86 -7.08
C TYR A 62 4.30 -8.58 -6.11
N TRP A 63 3.20 -7.99 -6.60
CA TRP A 63 2.03 -7.69 -5.77
C TRP A 63 1.34 -8.93 -5.22
N LYS A 64 1.24 -10.01 -6.02
CA LYS A 64 0.80 -11.32 -5.55
C LYS A 64 1.71 -11.86 -4.46
N GLY A 65 3.02 -11.69 -4.58
CA GLY A 65 4.00 -12.06 -3.55
C GLY A 65 3.83 -11.26 -2.25
N VAL A 66 3.52 -9.97 -2.35
CA VAL A 66 3.26 -9.10 -1.18
C VAL A 66 2.02 -9.59 -0.41
N MET A 67 0.96 -10.01 -1.11
CA MET A 67 -0.24 -10.58 -0.48
C MET A 67 0.02 -11.89 0.27
N LEU A 68 1.03 -12.67 -0.13
CA LEU A 68 1.37 -13.93 0.54
C LEU A 68 2.11 -13.70 1.88
N MET A 69 2.66 -12.50 2.10
CA MET A 69 3.43 -12.19 3.31
C MET A 69 2.53 -11.71 4.43
N ARG A 70 2.24 -12.60 5.40
CA ARG A 70 1.40 -12.29 6.58
C ARG A 70 1.92 -11.16 7.47
N GLU A 71 3.20 -10.84 7.40
CA GLU A 71 3.85 -9.77 8.18
C GLU A 71 3.78 -8.40 7.49
N ARG A 72 3.17 -8.33 6.31
CA ARG A 72 2.96 -7.09 5.56
C ARG A 72 1.48 -6.73 5.57
N THR A 73 1.21 -5.47 5.89
CA THR A 73 -0.10 -4.88 5.71
C THR A 73 -0.03 -3.93 4.52
N LEU A 74 -0.88 -4.15 3.52
CA LEU A 74 -1.00 -3.28 2.36
C LEU A 74 -2.22 -2.38 2.53
N PHE A 75 -2.02 -1.08 2.34
CA PHE A 75 -3.08 -0.09 2.27
C PHE A 75 -3.21 0.43 0.85
N LEU A 76 -4.45 0.50 0.35
CA LEU A 76 -4.78 1.09 -0.94
C LEU A 76 -5.60 2.37 -0.72
N PRO A 77 -4.97 3.55 -0.83
CA PRO A 77 -5.72 4.78 -0.95
C PRO A 77 -6.49 4.79 -2.28
N LYS A 78 -7.80 4.98 -2.19
CA LYS A 78 -8.71 5.19 -3.30
C LYS A 78 -9.21 6.62 -3.30
N MET A 79 -9.15 7.27 -4.44
CA MET A 79 -9.74 8.56 -4.70
C MET A 79 -10.87 8.37 -5.72
N ASP A 80 -12.10 8.67 -5.34
CA ASP A 80 -13.30 8.48 -6.18
C ASP A 80 -13.44 7.06 -6.75
N GLY A 81 -13.00 6.05 -5.97
CA GLY A 81 -13.03 4.64 -6.37
C GLY A 81 -11.84 4.17 -7.22
N GLN A 82 -10.92 5.07 -7.59
CA GLN A 82 -9.68 4.74 -8.29
C GLN A 82 -8.50 4.67 -7.32
N ILE A 83 -7.65 3.66 -7.46
CA ILE A 83 -6.42 3.56 -6.66
C ILE A 83 -5.49 4.70 -7.04
N SER A 84 -5.04 5.49 -6.06
CA SER A 84 -4.08 6.59 -6.27
C SER A 84 -2.69 6.28 -5.75
N GLY A 85 -2.50 5.14 -5.07
CA GLY A 85 -1.21 4.75 -4.52
C GLY A 85 -1.24 3.40 -3.84
N SER A 86 -0.12 3.07 -3.20
CA SER A 86 -0.06 1.97 -2.25
C SER A 86 0.91 2.28 -1.13
N CYS A 87 0.59 1.81 0.07
CA CYS A 87 1.47 1.90 1.23
C CYS A 87 1.64 0.53 1.85
N GLN A 88 2.89 0.07 1.96
CA GLN A 88 3.23 -1.19 2.60
C GLN A 88 3.77 -0.92 4.00
N LEU A 89 3.17 -1.54 5.01
CA LEU A 89 3.68 -1.55 6.37
C LEU A 89 4.26 -2.94 6.67
N LEU A 90 5.56 -3.00 6.88
CA LEU A 90 6.25 -4.22 7.31
C LEU A 90 6.35 -4.22 8.84
N ARG A 91 5.81 -5.27 9.49
CA ARG A 91 6.04 -5.46 10.92
C ARG A 91 7.49 -5.95 11.13
N PRO A 92 8.33 -5.24 11.92
CA PRO A 92 9.65 -5.75 12.24
C PRO A 92 9.53 -7.05 13.06
N PRO A 93 10.44 -8.01 12.90
CA PRO A 93 10.47 -9.18 13.75
C PRO A 93 10.62 -8.74 15.21
N PRO A 94 10.04 -9.47 16.18
CA PRO A 94 10.17 -9.12 17.58
C PRO A 94 11.65 -9.16 17.96
N VAL A 95 12.25 -7.98 18.12
CA VAL A 95 13.60 -7.86 18.66
C VAL A 95 13.56 -8.30 20.12
N THR A 96 14.09 -9.47 20.41
CA THR A 96 14.40 -9.82 21.80
C THR A 96 15.52 -8.87 22.23
N LYS A 97 15.31 -8.10 23.30
CA LYS A 97 16.24 -7.06 23.79
C LYS A 97 17.53 -7.66 24.40
N SER A 98 18.14 -8.66 23.77
CA SER A 98 19.36 -9.33 24.24
C SER A 98 20.55 -9.22 23.29
N GLY A 99 20.38 -8.67 22.07
CA GLY A 99 21.42 -8.70 21.03
C GLY A 99 22.02 -7.37 20.60
N LEU A 100 21.61 -6.22 21.17
CA LEU A 100 22.13 -4.91 20.78
C LEU A 100 23.07 -4.32 21.85
N PHE A 101 24.18 -5.02 22.09
CA PHE A 101 25.40 -4.46 22.66
C PHE A 101 26.59 -4.98 21.85
N GLY A 102 26.64 -4.59 20.59
CA GLY A 102 27.84 -4.71 19.75
C GLY A 102 28.56 -3.38 19.77
N ALA A 103 29.39 -3.16 20.79
CA ALA A 103 30.36 -2.09 20.81
C ALA A 103 31.37 -2.27 19.67
N LYS A 104 31.63 -1.21 18.91
CA LYS A 104 32.99 -0.74 18.64
C LYS A 104 33.00 0.70 18.17
#